data_AF-A0A4Z0EVK4-F1
#
_entry.id   AF-A0A4Z0EVK4-F1
#
_cell.length_a   1.000
_cell.length_b   1.000
_cell.length_c   1.000
_cell.angle_alpha   90.00
_cell.angle_beta   90.00
_cell.angle_gamma   90.00
#
_symmetry.space_group_name_H-M   'P 1'
#
loop_
_entity.id
_entity.type
_entity.pdbx_description
1 polymer ?
#
loop_
_entity_poly.entity_id
_entity_poly.type
_entity_poly.pdbx_seq_one_letter_code
_entity_poly.pdbx_strand_id
1 'polypeptide(L)'
;MKKLIFSLMLSLFALVAVLPAQAQCVMCKSQVEAARQERDDYDVDGLNKGIVYMMTVPYILMGAVGFFWYRRTHPKRPTKM
;
A
#
# COMPACT_ATOMS: atom_id res chain seq x y z
N MET A 1 -23.43 22.44 22.99
CA MET A 1 -22.29 23.36 22.76
C MET A 1 -20.94 22.76 23.10
N LYS A 2 -20.74 22.15 24.28
CA LYS A 2 -19.43 21.56 24.70
C LYS A 2 -18.87 20.49 23.74
N LYS A 3 -19.73 19.64 23.17
CA LYS A 3 -19.35 18.59 22.20
C LYS A 3 -18.91 19.17 20.85
N LEU A 4 -19.53 20.29 20.44
CA LEU A 4 -19.20 21.00 19.20
C LEU A 4 -17.86 21.72 19.34
N ILE A 5 -17.63 22.37 20.49
CA ILE A 5 -16.36 23.02 20.82
C ILE A 5 -15.23 21.98 20.90
N PHE A 6 -15.49 20.82 21.51
CA PHE A 6 -14.52 19.73 21.57
C PHE A 6 -14.18 19.19 20.17
N SER A 7 -15.19 18.98 19.32
CA SER A 7 -14.99 18.54 17.94
C SER A 7 -14.20 19.57 17.12
N LEU A 8 -14.49 20.86 17.31
CA LEU A 8 -13.78 21.96 16.64
C LEU A 8 -12.32 22.04 17.09
N MET A 9 -12.07 21.93 18.40
CA MET A 9 -10.71 21.91 18.97
C MET A 9 -9.91 20.71 18.48
N LEU A 10 -10.52 19.53 18.40
CA LEU A 10 -9.87 18.31 17.90
C LEU A 10 -9.52 18.43 16.41
N SER A 11 -10.42 18.99 15.61
CA SER A 11 -10.17 19.24 14.18
C SER A 11 -9.06 20.27 13.98
N LEU A 12 -9.01 21.31 14.79
CA LEU A 12 -7.97 22.34 14.73
C LEU A 12 -6.60 21.77 15.15
N PHE A 13 -6.57 20.94 16.19
CA PHE A 13 -5.36 20.24 16.62
C PHE A 13 -4.81 19.30 15.54
N ALA A 14 -5.67 18.55 14.86
CA ALA A 14 -5.27 17.66 13.77
C ALA A 14 -4.66 18.42 12.57
N LEU A 15 -5.15 19.63 12.28
CA LEU A 15 -4.59 20.48 11.21
C LEU A 15 -3.19 20.99 11.53
N VAL A 16 -2.90 21.27 12.81
CA VAL A 16 -1.60 21.80 13.26
C VAL A 16 -0.61 20.66 13.55
N ALA A 17 -1.10 19.46 13.87
CA ALA A 17 -0.29 18.27 14.14
C ALA A 17 0.28 17.60 12.89
N VAL A 18 0.28 18.27 11.73
CA VAL A 18 0.99 17.81 10.53
C VAL A 18 2.49 17.97 10.77
N LEU A 19 3.07 16.98 11.44
CA LEU A 19 4.51 16.82 11.54
C LEU A 19 5.06 16.53 10.14
N PRO A 20 6.25 17.07 9.77
CA PRO A 20 6.90 16.61 8.56
C PRO A 20 7.09 15.11 8.70
N ALA A 21 6.45 14.33 7.83
CA ALA A 21 6.67 12.91 7.74
C ALA A 21 8.13 12.71 7.31
N GLN A 22 9.04 12.64 8.29
CA GLN A 22 10.38 12.12 8.09
C GLN A 22 10.16 10.73 7.50
N ALA A 23 10.65 10.49 6.29
CA ALA A 23 10.41 9.25 5.57
C ALA A 23 10.70 8.06 6.51
N GLN A 24 9.64 7.41 7.00
CA GLN A 24 9.72 6.20 7.82
C GLN A 24 10.06 5.03 6.91
N CYS A 25 11.20 5.11 6.24
CA CYS A 25 11.66 4.13 5.28
C CYS A 25 13.19 4.09 5.35
N VAL A 26 13.72 3.61 6.48
CA VAL A 26 15.06 2.98 6.50
C VAL A 26 15.14 1.89 5.42
N MET A 27 14.00 1.26 5.06
CA MET A 27 13.86 0.30 3.96
C MET A 27 14.22 0.86 2.57
N CYS A 28 13.66 2.00 2.15
CA CYS A 28 13.95 2.50 0.80
C CYS A 28 15.38 3.02 0.69
N LYS A 29 15.90 3.64 1.76
CA LYS A 29 17.28 4.14 1.80
C LYS A 29 18.30 2.99 1.84
N SER A 30 18.07 1.95 2.66
CA SER A 30 19.00 0.82 2.78
C SER A 30 19.10 0.01 1.49
N GLN A 31 17.97 -0.18 0.78
CA GLN A 31 17.98 -0.90 -0.50
C GLN A 31 18.72 -0.11 -1.58
N VAL A 32 18.54 1.22 -1.61
CA VAL A 32 19.25 2.11 -2.56
C VAL A 32 20.74 2.19 -2.24
N GLU A 33 21.11 2.31 -0.97
CA GLU A 33 22.52 2.35 -0.54
C GLU A 33 23.21 1.00 -0.75
N ALA A 34 22.55 -0.12 -0.44
CA ALA A 34 23.10 -1.46 -0.71
C ALA A 34 23.34 -1.70 -2.20
N ALA A 35 22.40 -1.33 -3.06
CA ALA A 35 22.57 -1.48 -4.51
C ALA A 35 23.58 -0.48 -5.12
N ARG A 36 23.84 0.68 -4.49
CA ARG A 36 24.95 1.59 -4.87
C ARG A 36 26.32 1.04 -4.49
N GLN A 37 26.41 0.30 -3.37
CA GLN A 37 27.67 -0.25 -2.88
C GLN A 37 28.16 -1.45 -3.73
N GLU A 38 27.24 -2.16 -4.40
CA GLU A 38 27.56 -3.37 -5.18
C GLU A 38 27.94 -3.11 -6.65
N ARG A 39 27.60 -1.93 -7.22
CA ARG A 39 27.94 -1.54 -8.60
C ARG A 39 28.12 -0.02 -8.70
N ASP A 40 29.25 0.42 -9.27
CA ASP A 40 29.55 1.85 -9.56
C ASP A 40 28.56 2.53 -10.53
N ASP A 41 27.67 1.76 -11.19
CA ASP A 41 26.65 2.25 -12.10
C ASP A 41 25.24 1.88 -11.59
N TYR A 42 24.69 2.75 -10.73
CA TYR A 42 23.39 2.54 -10.11
C TYR A 42 22.26 2.78 -11.12
N ASP A 43 21.76 1.70 -11.72
CA ASP A 43 20.63 1.76 -12.65
C ASP A 43 19.30 2.03 -11.90
N VAL A 44 18.93 3.31 -11.86
CA VAL A 44 17.66 3.79 -11.30
C VAL A 44 16.42 3.17 -11.98
N ASP A 45 16.54 2.64 -13.20
CA ASP A 45 15.45 2.00 -13.93
C ASP A 45 15.13 0.59 -13.36
N GLY A 46 16.14 -0.09 -12.80
CA GLY A 46 15.98 -1.39 -12.14
C GLY A 46 15.12 -1.30 -10.87
N LEU A 47 15.19 -0.20 -10.12
CA LEU A 47 14.42 0.01 -8.90
C LEU A 47 12.92 0.18 -9.19
N ASN A 48 12.57 0.96 -10.21
CA ASN A 48 11.17 1.16 -10.59
C ASN A 48 10.50 -0.17 -11.02
N LYS A 49 11.24 -1.01 -11.76
CA LYS A 49 10.80 -2.38 -12.10
C LYS A 49 10.58 -3.24 -10.86
N GLY A 50 11.45 -3.14 -9.85
CA GLY A 50 11.30 -3.83 -8.57
C GLY A 50 10.04 -3.42 -7.80
N ILE A 51 9.72 -2.11 -7.76
CA ILE A 51 8.51 -1.60 -7.10
C ILE A 51 7.25 -2.14 -7.80
N VAL A 52 7.20 -2.05 -9.12
CA VAL A 52 6.06 -2.59 -9.90
C VAL A 52 5.90 -4.09 -9.68
N TYR A 53 7.00 -4.84 -9.63
CA TYR A 53 6.97 -6.29 -9.36
C TYR A 53 6.40 -6.60 -7.98
N MET A 54 6.85 -5.91 -6.93
CA MET A 54 6.38 -6.10 -5.56
C MET A 54 4.92 -5.68 -5.37
N MET A 55 4.49 -4.60 -6.03
CA MET A 55 3.08 -4.18 -6.03
C MET A 55 2.18 -5.13 -6.81
N THR A 56 2.68 -5.84 -7.81
CA THR A 56 1.86 -6.76 -8.62
C THR A 56 1.31 -7.92 -7.79
N VAL A 57 2.09 -8.45 -6.85
CA VAL A 57 1.72 -9.59 -6.00
C VAL A 57 0.42 -9.37 -5.21
N PRO A 58 0.25 -8.30 -4.41
CA PRO A 58 -0.98 -8.08 -3.66
C PRO A 58 -2.21 -7.90 -4.55
N TYR A 59 -2.08 -7.30 -5.73
CA TYR A 59 -3.21 -7.16 -6.67
C TYR A 59 -3.66 -8.51 -7.22
N ILE A 60 -2.71 -9.37 -7.62
CA ILE A 60 -3.03 -10.73 -8.08
C ILE A 60 -3.70 -11.53 -6.96
N LEU A 61 -3.16 -11.46 -5.74
CA LEU A 61 -3.68 -12.19 -4.59
C LEU A 61 -5.11 -11.76 -4.25
N MET A 62 -5.39 -10.46 -4.26
CA MET A 62 -6.75 -9.93 -4.06
C MET A 62 -7.71 -10.39 -5.16
N GLY A 63 -7.28 -10.39 -6.43
CA GLY A 63 -8.08 -10.89 -7.55
C GLY A 63 -8.40 -12.38 -7.41
N ALA A 64 -7.42 -13.21 -7.03
CA ALA A 64 -7.62 -14.63 -6.81
C ALA A 64 -8.60 -14.91 -5.68
N VAL A 65 -8.42 -14.24 -4.53
CA VAL A 65 -9.33 -14.36 -3.37
C VAL A 65 -10.75 -13.96 -3.76
N GLY A 66 -10.92 -12.83 -4.45
CA GLY A 66 -12.22 -12.37 -4.92
C GLY A 66 -12.89 -13.34 -5.88
N PHE A 67 -12.14 -13.90 -6.84
CA PHE A 67 -12.64 -14.88 -7.79
C PHE A 67 -13.14 -16.17 -7.12
N PHE A 68 -12.34 -16.74 -6.22
CA PHE A 68 -12.72 -17.95 -5.49
C PHE A 68 -13.90 -17.71 -4.55
N TRP A 69 -13.95 -16.54 -3.90
CA TRP A 69 -15.08 -16.15 -3.06
C TRP A 69 -16.37 -16.06 -3.87
N TYR A 70 -16.37 -15.32 -4.98
CA TYR A 70 -17.54 -15.17 -5.85
C TYR A 70 -18.05 -16.51 -6.39
N ARG A 71 -17.15 -17.38 -6.85
CA ARG A 71 -17.52 -18.71 -7.35
C ARG A 71 -18.12 -19.61 -6.27
N ARG A 72 -17.68 -19.46 -5.01
CA ARG A 72 -18.22 -20.22 -3.87
C ARG A 72 -19.55 -19.64 -3.37
N THR A 73 -19.74 -18.33 -3.38
CA THR A 73 -20.98 -17.68 -2.92
C THR A 73 -22.09 -17.67 -3.96
N HIS A 74 -21.75 -17.77 -5.24
CA HIS A 74 -22.70 -17.85 -6.35
C HIS A 74 -22.58 -19.18 -7.13
N PRO A 75 -22.82 -20.34 -6.49
CA PRO A 75 -22.88 -21.60 -7.20
C PRO A 75 -24.02 -21.55 -8.23
N LYS A 76 -23.71 -21.83 -9.49
CA LYS A 76 -24.75 -21.98 -10.51
C LYS A 76 -25.64 -23.14 -10.08
N ARG A 77 -26.95 -22.88 -9.94
CA ARG A 77 -27.91 -23.95 -9.64
C ARG A 77 -27.75 -25.03 -10.72
N PRO A 78 -27.65 -26.32 -10.36
CA PRO A 78 -27.62 -27.37 -11.35
C PRO A 78 -28.86 -27.22 -12.21
N THR A 79 -28.66 -27.01 -13.51
CA THR A 79 -29.73 -27.02 -14.50
C THR A 79 -30.31 -28.43 -14.45
N LYS A 80 -31.48 -28.58 -13.83
CA LYS A 80 -32.22 -29.83 -13.90
C LYS A 80 -32.57 -30.03 -15.37
N MET A 81 -31.92 -31.01 -15.98
CA MET A 81 -32.34 -31.58 -17.25
C MET A 81 -33.55 -32.49 -17.02
#